data_AF-A0A496WBC6-F1
#
_entry.id   AF-A0A496WBC6-F1
#
_cell.length_a   1.000
_cell.length_b   1.000
_cell.length_c   1.000
_cell.angle_alpha   90.00
_cell.angle_beta   90.00
_cell.angle_gamma   90.00
#
_symmetry.space_group_name_H-M   'P 1'
#
loop_
_entity.id
_entity.type
_entity.pdbx_description
1 polymer ?
#
loop_
_entity_poly.entity_id
_entity_poly.type
_entity_poly.pdbx_seq_one_letter_code
_entity_poly.pdbx_strand_id
1 'polypeptide(L)'
;MFTPKFFEFYQALAKNNNREWFNEHKPDYQQAVVQPMCAFIDAMAPRLRKISPHFIADSRAHGGSMFRIYRDVRFSKDKSPYKLHAACQFRHELGKDAHTVGFYVHISTEEAVFGGGVWMPPSDELQKIRNTIVGNPNAWRQIKSSRSVKKYFGGIGGDGLKR
;
A
#
# COMPACT_ATOMS: atom_id res chain seq x y z
N MET A 1 0.95 14.44 11.66
CA MET A 1 1.93 13.57 10.98
C MET A 1 2.01 13.94 9.52
N PHE A 2 0.91 13.83 8.76
CA PHE A 2 0.75 14.53 7.48
C PHE A 2 0.24 15.95 7.71
N THR A 3 0.74 16.91 6.92
CA THR A 3 0.40 18.35 6.97
C THR A 3 -0.03 18.82 5.59
N PRO A 4 -0.66 20.01 5.44
CA PRO A 4 -0.98 20.59 4.12
C PRO A 4 0.18 20.56 3.12
N LYS A 5 1.42 20.78 3.61
CA LYS A 5 2.66 20.68 2.82
C LYS A 5 2.83 19.36 2.04
N PHE A 6 2.33 18.24 2.55
CA PHE A 6 2.36 16.96 1.84
C PHE A 6 1.57 17.06 0.52
N PHE A 7 0.36 17.62 0.60
CA PHE A 7 -0.52 17.75 -0.54
C PHE A 7 -0.05 18.86 -1.49
N GLU A 8 0.44 19.98 -0.95
CA GLU A 8 1.05 21.06 -1.73
C GLU A 8 2.24 20.56 -2.55
N PHE A 9 3.11 19.73 -1.97
CA PHE A 9 4.21 19.10 -2.70
C PHE A 9 3.72 18.28 -3.89
N TYR A 10 2.73 17.41 -3.69
CA TYR A 10 2.19 16.58 -4.78
C TYR A 10 1.44 17.38 -5.84
N GLN A 11 0.74 18.47 -5.46
CA GLN A 11 0.14 19.40 -6.41
C GLN A 11 1.19 20.13 -7.25
N ALA A 12 2.30 20.55 -6.64
CA ALA A 12 3.41 21.17 -7.36
C ALA A 12 4.14 20.17 -8.28
N LEU A 13 4.37 18.94 -7.80
CA LEU A 13 4.96 17.86 -8.57
C LEU A 13 4.09 17.48 -9.77
N ALA A 14 2.75 17.47 -9.63
CA ALA A 14 1.84 17.18 -10.74
C ALA A 14 2.01 18.17 -11.91
N LYS A 15 2.28 19.44 -11.62
CA LYS A 15 2.53 20.49 -12.62
C LYS A 15 3.95 20.44 -13.19
N ASN A 16 4.91 19.88 -12.46
CA ASN A 16 6.34 19.94 -12.76
C ASN A 16 7.02 18.56 -12.70
N ASN A 17 6.37 17.51 -13.21
CA ASN A 17 6.85 16.13 -13.08
C ASN A 17 8.04 15.84 -14.03
N ASN A 18 9.20 16.43 -13.72
CA ASN A 18 10.47 16.26 -14.40
C ASN A 18 11.61 16.21 -13.38
N ARG A 19 12.79 15.75 -13.83
CA ARG A 19 13.92 15.43 -12.93
C ARG A 19 14.57 16.68 -12.37
N GLU A 20 14.65 17.72 -13.17
CA GLU A 20 15.26 19.00 -12.88
C GLU A 20 14.55 19.65 -11.69
N TRP A 21 13.23 19.82 -11.81
CA TRP A 21 12.39 20.37 -10.75
C TRP A 21 12.44 19.52 -9.48
N PHE A 22 12.35 18.20 -9.60
CA PHE A 22 12.39 17.32 -8.43
C PHE A 22 13.73 17.39 -7.68
N ASN A 23 14.85 17.53 -8.40
CA ASN A 23 16.16 17.65 -7.76
C ASN A 23 16.28 18.93 -6.94
N GLU A 24 15.76 20.04 -7.46
CA GLU A 24 15.69 21.33 -6.74
C GLU A 24 14.80 21.25 -5.50
N HIS A 25 13.66 20.55 -5.60
CA HIS A 25 12.66 20.43 -4.53
C HIS A 25 12.82 19.15 -3.69
N LYS A 26 13.98 18.48 -3.80
CA LYS A 26 14.29 17.28 -3.04
C LYS A 26 14.26 17.50 -1.52
N PRO A 27 14.73 18.64 -0.97
CA PRO A 27 14.58 18.94 0.45
C PRO A 27 13.11 19.00 0.90
N ASP A 28 12.24 19.60 0.09
CA ASP A 28 10.81 19.68 0.37
C ASP A 28 10.16 18.30 0.34
N TYR A 29 10.53 17.45 -0.62
CA TYR A 29 10.09 16.05 -0.65
C TYR A 29 10.48 15.30 0.64
N GLN A 30 11.72 15.47 1.11
CA GLN A 30 12.20 14.82 2.32
C GLN A 30 11.41 15.26 3.56
N GLN A 31 11.18 16.56 3.72
CA GLN A 31 10.47 17.11 4.87
C GLN A 31 8.96 16.89 4.83
N ALA A 32 8.33 17.14 3.68
CA ALA A 32 6.88 17.14 3.53
C ALA A 32 6.30 15.74 3.26
N VAL A 33 7.10 14.80 2.75
CA VAL A 33 6.62 13.46 2.37
C VAL A 33 7.35 12.35 3.11
N VAL A 34 8.68 12.27 3.01
CA VAL A 34 9.44 11.15 3.58
C VAL A 34 9.31 11.09 5.09
N GLN A 35 9.59 12.18 5.79
CA GLN A 35 9.49 12.24 7.25
C GLN A 35 8.08 11.88 7.77
N PRO A 36 6.98 12.47 7.26
CA PRO A 36 5.61 12.06 7.62
C PRO A 36 5.31 10.59 7.36
N MET A 37 5.76 10.02 6.24
CA MET A 37 5.54 8.62 5.91
C MET A 37 6.31 7.68 6.85
N CYS A 38 7.57 8.00 7.16
CA CYS A 38 8.38 7.25 8.12
C CYS A 38 7.72 7.27 9.51
N ALA A 39 7.28 8.45 9.97
CA ALA A 39 6.55 8.58 11.23
C ALA A 39 5.24 7.78 11.24
N PHE A 40 4.55 7.70 10.09
CA PHE A 40 3.33 6.89 9.94
C PHE A 40 3.62 5.40 10.08
N ILE A 41 4.68 4.93 9.43
CA ILE A 41 5.15 3.54 9.54
C ILE A 41 5.47 3.20 11.01
N ASP A 42 6.20 4.08 11.71
CA ASP A 42 6.52 3.88 13.13
C ASP A 42 5.26 3.79 14.01
N ALA A 43 4.28 4.68 13.78
CA ALA A 43 3.03 4.65 14.51
C ALA A 43 2.16 3.43 14.21
N MET A 44 2.32 2.81 13.03
CA MET A 44 1.61 1.59 12.67
C MET A 44 2.23 0.34 13.31
N ALA A 45 3.54 0.34 13.60
CA ALA A 45 4.22 -0.81 14.18
C ALA A 45 3.54 -1.43 15.42
N PRO A 46 3.17 -0.68 16.49
CA PRO A 46 2.48 -1.26 17.65
C PRO A 46 1.07 -1.75 17.33
N ARG A 47 0.41 -1.18 16.31
CA ARG A 47 -0.94 -1.60 15.89
C ARG A 47 -0.87 -2.93 15.12
N LEU A 48 0.11 -3.06 14.24
CA LEU A 48 0.36 -4.28 13.48
C LEU A 48 0.72 -5.45 14.40
N ARG A 49 1.54 -5.22 15.44
CA ARG A 49 1.86 -6.24 16.45
C ARG A 49 0.63 -6.81 17.17
N LYS A 50 -0.45 -6.03 17.32
CA LYS A 50 -1.73 -6.53 17.89
C LYS A 50 -2.48 -7.46 16.94
N ILE A 51 -2.22 -7.37 15.64
CA ILE A 51 -2.78 -8.27 14.62
C ILE A 51 -1.93 -9.53 14.53
N SER A 52 -0.61 -9.35 14.38
CA SER A 52 0.38 -10.43 14.36
C SER A 52 1.79 -9.84 14.58
N PRO A 53 2.67 -10.51 15.35
CA PRO A 53 4.06 -10.07 15.50
C PRO A 53 4.87 -10.17 14.20
N HIS A 54 4.37 -10.90 13.20
CA HIS A 54 5.10 -11.20 11.96
C HIS A 54 4.98 -10.12 10.87
N PHE A 55 4.21 -9.05 11.09
CA PHE A 55 4.14 -7.94 10.15
C PHE A 55 5.26 -6.94 10.39
N ILE A 56 6.03 -6.67 9.34
CA ILE A 56 7.18 -5.76 9.38
C ILE A 56 6.73 -4.33 9.11
N ALA A 57 7.06 -3.44 10.04
CA ALA A 57 6.96 -1.99 9.89
C ALA A 57 8.35 -1.38 10.05
N ASP A 58 8.98 -1.08 8.92
CA ASP A 58 10.34 -0.56 8.84
C ASP A 58 10.33 0.85 8.25
N SER A 59 10.57 1.84 9.10
CA SER A 59 10.49 3.26 8.75
C SER A 59 11.69 3.78 7.97
N ARG A 60 12.67 2.94 7.61
CA ARG A 60 13.75 3.36 6.70
C ARG A 60 13.17 3.86 5.38
N ALA A 61 13.51 5.10 5.02
CA ALA A 61 13.07 5.75 3.78
C ALA A 61 13.47 4.98 2.51
N HIS A 62 14.53 4.17 2.60
CA HIS A 62 15.03 3.33 1.53
C HIS A 62 15.18 1.89 2.01
N GLY A 63 14.59 0.94 1.29
CA GLY A 63 14.66 -0.49 1.61
C GLY A 63 13.76 -0.95 2.76
N GLY A 64 13.04 -0.03 3.41
CA GLY A 64 12.02 -0.35 4.42
C GLY A 64 10.62 -0.53 3.83
N SER A 65 9.60 -0.26 4.65
CA SER A 65 8.18 -0.34 4.31
C SER A 65 7.72 0.74 3.32
N MET A 66 8.43 1.88 3.24
CA MET A 66 8.08 2.97 2.32
C MET A 66 8.46 2.64 0.88
N PHE A 67 7.57 2.92 -0.06
CA PHE A 67 7.85 2.79 -1.48
C PHE A 67 8.61 3.98 -2.05
N ARG A 68 9.47 3.69 -3.03
CA ARG A 68 10.13 4.72 -3.84
C ARG A 68 9.10 5.53 -4.64
N ILE A 69 9.35 6.84 -4.72
CA ILE A 69 8.57 7.78 -5.54
C ILE A 69 8.75 7.56 -7.04
N TYR A 70 9.88 6.98 -7.48
CA TYR A 70 10.15 6.75 -8.90
C TYR A 70 9.13 5.81 -9.54
N ARG A 71 8.65 6.21 -10.72
CA ARG A 71 7.75 5.43 -11.57
C ARG A 71 8.53 4.49 -12.47
N ASP A 72 8.00 3.29 -12.69
CA ASP A 72 8.48 2.43 -13.78
C ASP A 72 7.75 2.82 -15.06
N VAL A 73 8.47 3.42 -15.99
CA VAL A 73 7.90 4.00 -17.23
C VAL A 73 8.23 3.19 -18.48
N ARG A 74 8.91 2.04 -18.36
CA ARG A 74 9.39 1.24 -19.50
C ARG A 74 8.27 0.89 -20.47
N PHE A 75 7.13 0.47 -19.94
CA PHE A 75 5.95 0.06 -20.72
C PHE A 75 4.78 1.05 -20.65
N SER A 76 4.94 2.18 -19.95
CA SER A 76 3.88 3.17 -19.78
C SER A 76 3.83 4.16 -20.95
N LYS A 77 2.63 4.56 -21.37
CA LYS A 77 2.43 5.70 -22.28
C LYS A 77 2.77 7.02 -21.59
N ASP A 78 2.41 7.14 -20.31
CA ASP A 78 2.82 8.24 -19.44
C ASP A 78 4.30 8.06 -19.04
N LYS A 79 5.15 8.99 -19.46
CA LYS A 79 6.60 8.98 -19.21
C LYS A 79 7.01 9.82 -18.00
N SER A 80 6.06 10.27 -17.18
CA SER A 80 6.35 11.01 -15.95
C SER A 80 7.27 10.18 -15.01
N PRO A 81 8.42 10.74 -14.58
CA PRO A 81 9.41 10.02 -13.79
C PRO A 81 8.98 9.70 -12.35
N TYR A 82 8.04 10.46 -11.80
CA TYR A 82 7.64 10.37 -10.39
C TYR A 82 6.15 10.02 -10.23
N LYS A 83 5.84 9.22 -9.21
CA LYS A 83 4.47 8.95 -8.75
C LYS A 83 3.90 10.18 -8.05
N LEU A 84 2.61 10.43 -8.23
CA LEU A 84 1.86 11.50 -7.57
C LEU A 84 1.18 11.06 -6.25
N HIS A 85 1.75 10.05 -5.61
CA HIS A 85 1.28 9.53 -4.33
C HIS A 85 2.47 9.01 -3.51
N ALA A 86 2.32 9.02 -2.19
CA ALA A 86 3.19 8.28 -1.29
C ALA A 86 2.52 6.96 -0.94
N ALA A 87 3.32 5.90 -0.76
CA ALA A 87 2.80 4.59 -0.43
C ALA A 87 3.75 3.82 0.48
N CYS A 88 3.18 2.93 1.27
CA CYS A 88 3.93 1.98 2.08
C CYS A 88 3.22 0.64 2.15
N GLN A 89 3.97 -0.37 2.57
CA GLN A 89 3.46 -1.70 2.79
C GLN A 89 4.00 -2.29 4.09
N PHE A 90 3.19 -3.15 4.69
CA PHE A 90 3.54 -3.91 5.89
C PHE A 90 3.44 -5.38 5.55
N ARG A 91 4.57 -5.98 5.14
CA ARG A 91 4.62 -7.37 4.68
C ARG A 91 4.79 -8.31 5.85
N HIS A 92 4.28 -9.53 5.69
CA HIS A 92 4.64 -10.63 6.57
C HIS A 92 6.11 -11.01 6.38
N GLU A 93 6.82 -11.34 7.46
CA GLU A 93 8.28 -11.59 7.46
C GLU A 93 8.73 -12.76 6.59
N LEU A 94 7.85 -13.74 6.36
CA LEU A 94 8.07 -14.86 5.45
C LEU A 94 8.12 -14.44 3.97
N GLY A 95 7.67 -13.21 3.67
CA GLY A 95 7.54 -12.70 2.32
C GLY A 95 8.78 -12.01 1.79
N LYS A 96 9.30 -12.51 0.67
CA LYS A 96 10.42 -11.88 -0.04
C LYS A 96 9.97 -10.88 -1.13
N ASP A 97 8.70 -10.93 -1.53
CA ASP A 97 8.16 -10.13 -2.63
C ASP A 97 6.73 -9.59 -2.35
N ALA A 98 6.16 -8.92 -3.35
CA ALA A 98 4.87 -8.23 -3.24
C ALA A 98 3.66 -9.18 -3.18
N HIS A 99 3.86 -10.47 -3.42
CA HIS A 99 2.81 -11.49 -3.46
C HIS A 99 2.64 -12.19 -2.12
N THR A 100 3.30 -11.71 -1.07
CA THR A 100 3.08 -12.19 0.29
C THR A 100 1.98 -11.39 0.96
N VAL A 101 1.29 -12.02 1.93
CA VAL A 101 0.28 -11.33 2.74
C VAL A 101 0.86 -10.08 3.37
N GLY A 102 0.12 -8.98 3.27
CA GLY A 102 0.51 -7.72 3.85
C GLY A 102 -0.62 -6.72 3.84
N PHE A 103 -0.32 -5.56 4.41
CA PHE A 103 -1.16 -4.38 4.33
C PHE A 103 -0.52 -3.35 3.41
N TYR A 104 -1.34 -2.60 2.70
CA TYR A 104 -0.93 -1.54 1.78
C TYR A 104 -1.65 -0.26 2.14
N VAL A 105 -0.94 0.86 2.05
CA VAL A 105 -1.51 2.20 2.17
C VAL A 105 -0.89 3.06 1.09
N HIS A 106 -1.71 3.85 0.41
CA HIS A 106 -1.23 4.99 -0.38
C HIS A 106 -2.06 6.24 -0.09
N ILE A 107 -1.43 7.38 -0.28
CA ILE A 107 -2.02 8.70 -0.04
C ILE A 107 -1.61 9.59 -1.22
N SER A 108 -2.60 10.16 -1.89
CA SER A 108 -2.46 11.12 -2.97
C SER A 108 -3.24 12.41 -2.64
N THR A 109 -3.24 13.35 -3.57
CA THR A 109 -4.10 14.55 -3.49
C THR A 109 -5.57 14.27 -3.76
N GLU A 110 -5.89 13.10 -4.31
CA GLU A 110 -7.24 12.74 -4.75
C GLU A 110 -7.87 11.68 -3.85
N GLU A 111 -7.06 10.79 -3.28
CA GLU A 111 -7.55 9.64 -2.54
C GLU A 111 -6.56 9.15 -1.48
N ALA A 112 -7.10 8.39 -0.54
CA ALA A 112 -6.33 7.55 0.37
C ALA A 112 -6.92 6.14 0.33
N VAL A 113 -6.17 5.19 -0.23
CA VAL A 113 -6.57 3.78 -0.28
C VAL A 113 -5.72 2.97 0.69
N PHE A 114 -6.39 2.05 1.36
CA PHE A 114 -5.74 1.03 2.17
C PHE A 114 -6.31 -0.34 1.80
N GLY A 115 -5.49 -1.36 1.96
CA GLY A 115 -5.87 -2.74 1.67
C GLY A 115 -5.07 -3.72 2.49
N GLY A 116 -5.53 -4.96 2.52
CA GLY A 116 -4.84 -6.06 3.18
C GLY A 116 -5.15 -7.38 2.48
N GLY A 117 -4.20 -8.31 2.52
CA GLY A 117 -4.33 -9.62 1.90
C GLY A 117 -3.16 -9.91 0.97
N VAL A 118 -3.44 -10.67 -0.09
CA VAL A 118 -2.43 -11.13 -1.04
C VAL A 118 -2.72 -10.53 -2.42
N TRP A 119 -1.75 -9.79 -2.98
CA TRP A 119 -1.92 -9.14 -4.28
C TRP A 119 -1.39 -10.01 -5.41
N MET A 120 -2.26 -10.33 -6.38
CA MET A 120 -1.97 -11.19 -7.53
C MET A 120 -1.16 -12.45 -7.15
N PRO A 121 -1.68 -13.32 -6.26
CA PRO A 121 -0.97 -14.53 -5.86
C PRO A 121 -0.69 -15.44 -7.07
N PRO A 122 0.47 -16.12 -7.09
CA PRO A 122 0.71 -17.26 -7.96
C PRO A 122 -0.37 -18.34 -7.83
N SER A 123 -0.50 -19.19 -8.86
CA SER A 123 -1.60 -20.17 -8.97
C SER A 123 -1.69 -21.13 -7.78
N ASP A 124 -0.55 -21.61 -7.30
CA ASP A 124 -0.44 -22.53 -6.16
C ASP A 124 -0.88 -21.87 -4.84
N GLU A 125 -0.41 -20.65 -4.57
CA GLU A 125 -0.84 -19.88 -3.39
C GLU A 125 -2.33 -19.51 -3.45
N LEU A 126 -2.82 -19.13 -4.63
CA LEU A 126 -4.24 -18.87 -4.85
C LEU A 126 -5.09 -20.12 -4.59
N GLN A 127 -4.62 -21.29 -5.03
CA GLN A 127 -5.32 -22.55 -4.79
C GLN A 127 -5.37 -22.90 -3.30
N LYS A 128 -4.27 -22.67 -2.55
CA LYS A 128 -4.24 -22.85 -1.08
C LYS A 128 -5.29 -21.97 -0.40
N ILE A 129 -5.34 -20.68 -0.73
CA ILE A 129 -6.33 -19.75 -0.20
C ILE A 129 -7.76 -20.24 -0.47
N ARG A 130 -8.04 -20.65 -1.72
CA ARG A 130 -9.35 -21.17 -2.12
C ARG A 130 -9.73 -22.44 -1.36
N ASN A 131 -8.80 -23.38 -1.24
CA ASN A 131 -9.03 -24.63 -0.50
C ASN A 131 -9.30 -24.36 0.98
N THR A 132 -8.59 -23.41 1.60
CA THR A 132 -8.86 -22.99 2.99
C THR A 132 -10.26 -22.39 3.14
N ILE A 133 -10.69 -21.54 2.20
CA ILE A 133 -12.06 -20.97 2.21
C ILE A 133 -13.11 -22.08 2.08
N VAL A 134 -12.92 -23.02 1.15
CA VAL A 134 -13.82 -24.15 0.93
C VAL A 134 -13.87 -25.07 2.16
N GLY A 135 -12.74 -25.35 2.78
CA GLY A 135 -12.65 -26.17 3.99
C GLY A 135 -13.21 -25.50 5.25
N ASN A 136 -13.42 -24.18 5.23
CA ASN A 136 -13.92 -23.41 6.39
C ASN A 136 -15.16 -22.56 6.04
N PRO A 137 -16.26 -23.18 5.57
CA PRO A 137 -17.41 -22.44 5.03
C PRO A 137 -18.12 -21.57 6.07
N ASN A 138 -18.10 -21.97 7.35
CA ASN A 138 -18.68 -21.18 8.44
C ASN A 138 -17.89 -19.89 8.71
N ALA A 139 -16.55 -19.99 8.78
CA ALA A 139 -15.68 -18.82 8.93
C ALA A 139 -15.84 -17.86 7.74
N TRP A 140 -15.91 -18.42 6.52
CA TRP A 140 -16.16 -17.60 5.33
C TRP A 140 -17.53 -16.91 5.39
N ARG A 141 -18.59 -17.61 5.82
CA ARG A 141 -19.92 -17.00 5.98
C ARG A 141 -19.89 -15.84 6.97
N GLN A 142 -19.21 -16.01 8.11
CA GLN A 142 -19.05 -14.95 9.11
C GLN A 142 -18.36 -13.71 8.52
N ILE A 143 -17.27 -13.90 7.77
CA ILE A 143 -16.57 -12.80 7.08
C ILE A 143 -17.50 -12.08 6.11
N LYS A 144 -18.22 -12.82 5.25
CA LYS A 144 -19.17 -12.22 4.29
C LYS A 144 -20.29 -11.43 4.97
N SER A 145 -20.76 -11.88 6.13
CA SER A 145 -21.80 -11.19 6.92
C SER A 145 -21.27 -10.10 7.85
N SER A 146 -19.95 -9.90 7.91
CA SER A 146 -19.34 -8.96 8.86
C SER A 146 -19.76 -7.52 8.56
N ARG A 147 -20.35 -6.86 9.56
CA ARG A 147 -20.72 -5.44 9.46
C ARG A 147 -19.50 -4.56 9.17
N SER A 148 -18.35 -4.90 9.75
CA SER A 148 -17.11 -4.15 9.52
C SER A 148 -16.64 -4.29 8.08
N VAL A 149 -16.71 -5.49 7.51
CA VAL A 149 -16.34 -5.71 6.09
C VAL A 149 -17.28 -4.90 5.18
N LYS A 150 -18.59 -4.95 5.43
CA LYS A 150 -19.55 -4.15 4.65
C LYS A 150 -19.33 -2.65 4.80
N LYS A 151 -19.06 -2.17 6.02
CA LYS A 151 -18.86 -0.74 6.32
C LYS A 151 -17.60 -0.18 5.67
N TYR A 152 -16.48 -0.89 5.75
CA TYR A 152 -15.18 -0.36 5.32
C TYR A 152 -14.80 -0.75 3.88
N PHE A 153 -15.36 -1.84 3.34
CA PHE A 153 -15.00 -2.35 2.01
C PHE A 153 -16.19 -2.51 1.06
N GLY A 154 -17.40 -2.11 1.46
CA GLY A 154 -18.60 -2.25 0.63
C GLY A 154 -19.13 -3.69 0.50
N GLY A 155 -18.47 -4.67 1.13
CA GLY A 155 -18.81 -6.09 1.04
C GLY A 155 -17.78 -6.88 0.25
N ILE A 156 -18.17 -8.08 -0.23
CA ILE A 156 -17.35 -8.88 -1.13
C ILE A 156 -17.69 -8.50 -2.57
N GLY A 157 -16.67 -8.14 -3.35
CA GLY A 157 -16.77 -7.84 -4.77
C GLY A 157 -15.57 -8.38 -5.54
N GLY A 158 -15.41 -7.92 -6.78
CA GLY A 158 -14.36 -8.36 -7.70
C GLY A 158 -14.83 -9.43 -8.70
N ASP A 159 -13.94 -9.82 -9.59
CA ASP A 159 -14.26 -10.79 -10.63
C ASP A 159 -14.39 -12.20 -10.07
N GLY A 160 -15.51 -12.85 -10.40
CA GLY A 160 -15.69 -14.28 -10.16
C GLY A 160 -14.96 -15.10 -11.22
N LEU A 161 -14.46 -16.28 -10.83
CA LEU A 161 -13.98 -17.26 -11.80
C LEU A 161 -15.17 -17.65 -12.70
N LYS A 162 -15.14 -17.22 -13.96
CA LYS A 162 -16.05 -17.73 -14.98
C LYS A 162 -15.55 -19.13 -15.37
N ARG A 163 -16.41 -20.14 -15.20
CA ARG A 163 -16.14 -21.49 -15.70
C ARG A 163 -16.23 -21.52 -17.22
#